data_AF-A0A7V0W1F2-F1
#
_entry.id   AF-A0A7V0W1F2-F1
#
_cell.length_a   1.000
_cell.length_b   1.000
_cell.length_c   1.000
_cell.angle_alpha   90.00
_cell.angle_beta   90.00
_cell.angle_gamma   90.00
#
_symmetry.space_group_name_H-M   'P 1'
#
loop_
_entity.id
_entity.type
_entity.pdbx_description
1 polymer ?
#
loop_
_entity_poly.entity_id
_entity_poly.type
_entity_poly.pdbx_seq_one_letter_code
_entity_poly.pdbx_strand_id
1 'polypeptide(L)' 'PLSVEWEDSGMDREHGAAEACDFVRSIDFAPSATAFDAAFEKK' A
#
# COMPACT_ATOMS: atom_id res chain seq x y z
N PRO A 1 5.58 5.82 -1.91
CA PRO A 1 4.23 5.82 -1.29
C PRO A 1 3.41 4.70 -1.93
N LEU A 2 2.53 4.04 -1.18
CA LEU A 2 1.68 2.97 -1.71
C LEU A 2 0.47 3.59 -2.45
N SER A 3 0.25 3.19 -3.70
CA SER A 3 -0.91 3.58 -4.50
C SER A 3 -1.95 2.45 -4.52
N VAL A 4 -3.22 2.82 -4.61
CA VAL A 4 -4.35 1.87 -4.74
C VAL A 4 -5.05 2.18 -6.06
N GLU A 5 -5.09 1.19 -6.95
CA GLU A 5 -5.92 1.19 -8.16
C GLU A 5 -7.19 0.37 -7.83
N TRP A 6 -8.37 0.92 -8.11
CA TRP A 6 -9.64 0.29 -7.77
C TRP A 6 -10.60 0.32 -8.96
N GLU A 7 -11.32 -0.78 -9.19
CA GLU A 7 -12.31 -0.92 -10.26
C GLU A 7 -13.46 -1.85 -9.84
N ASP A 8 -14.66 -1.29 -9.76
CA ASP A 8 -15.93 -2.03 -9.77
C ASP A 8 -16.98 -1.17 -10.47
N SER A 9 -17.49 -1.67 -11.61
CA SER A 9 -18.49 -0.95 -12.41
C SER A 9 -19.88 -0.85 -11.76
N GLY A 10 -20.15 -1.67 -10.73
CA GLY A 10 -21.42 -1.71 -10.01
C GLY A 10 -21.43 -0.91 -8.70
N MET A 11 -20.28 -0.35 -8.30
CA MET A 11 -20.13 0.35 -7.01
C MET A 11 -19.92 1.86 -7.23
N ASP A 12 -20.35 2.67 -6.25
CA ASP A 12 -20.03 4.09 -6.24
C ASP A 12 -18.51 4.29 -6.14
N ARG A 13 -17.98 5.18 -7.00
CA ARG A 13 -16.53 5.36 -7.17
C ARG A 13 -15.84 5.85 -5.90
N GLU A 14 -16.43 6.81 -5.20
CA GLU A 14 -15.81 7.40 -4.00
C GLU A 14 -15.90 6.45 -2.80
N HIS A 15 -17.04 5.75 -2.68
CA HIS A 15 -17.22 4.69 -1.70
C HIS A 15 -16.17 3.59 -1.86
N GLY A 16 -16.01 3.04 -3.07
CA GLY A 16 -15.06 1.98 -3.35
C GLY A 16 -13.60 2.42 -3.15
N ALA A 17 -13.26 3.63 -3.58
CA ALA A 17 -11.93 4.19 -3.35
C ALA A 17 -11.60 4.37 -1.86
N ALA A 18 -12.56 4.82 -1.06
CA ALA A 18 -12.38 4.98 0.39
C ALA A 18 -12.22 3.64 1.10
N GLU A 19 -13.11 2.67 0.82
CA GLU A 19 -13.05 1.33 1.40
C GLU A 19 -11.72 0.63 1.07
N ALA A 20 -11.30 0.69 -0.20
CA ALA A 20 -10.03 0.09 -0.64
C ALA A 20 -8.82 0.74 0.03
N CYS A 21 -8.82 2.07 0.20
CA CYS A 21 -7.77 2.79 0.91
C CYS A 21 -7.68 2.34 2.38
N ASP A 22 -8.83 2.25 3.06
CA ASP A 22 -8.89 1.83 4.47
C ASP A 22 -8.46 0.37 4.65
N PHE A 23 -8.91 -0.52 3.77
CA PHE A 23 -8.50 -1.92 3.78
C PHE A 23 -6.98 -2.05 3.63
N VAL A 24 -6.40 -1.41 2.62
CA VAL A 24 -4.94 -1.47 2.37
C VAL A 24 -4.16 -0.87 3.54
N ARG A 25 -4.63 0.20 4.15
CA ARG A 25 -4.02 0.77 5.38
C ARG A 25 -4.07 -0.19 6.55
N SER A 26 -5.14 -0.97 6.69
CA SER A 26 -5.31 -1.90 7.81
C SER A 26 -4.30 -3.05 7.81
N ILE A 27 -3.75 -3.38 6.64
CA ILE A 27 -2.75 -4.43 6.44
C ILE A 27 -1.35 -3.88 6.14
N ASP A 28 -1.18 -2.55 6.15
CA ASP A 28 0.11 -1.91 5.94
C ASP A 28 1.04 -2.18 7.13
N PHE A 29 2.35 -2.21 6.88
CA PHE A 29 3.36 -2.52 7.89
C PHE A 29 4.49 -1.49 7.90
N ALA A 30 5.18 -1.41 9.03
CA ALA A 30 6.24 -0.43 9.21
C ALA A 30 7.35 -0.62 8.16
N PRO A 31 7.80 0.46 7.50
CA PRO A 31 8.87 0.37 6.52
C PRO A 31 10.19 -0.07 7.17
N SER A 32 11.05 -0.71 6.39
CA SER A 32 12.39 -1.10 6.85
C SER A 32 13.21 0.12 7.25
N ALA A 33 13.88 0.05 8.41
CA ALA A 33 14.87 1.03 8.84
C ALA A 33 16.24 0.85 8.16
N THR A 34 16.47 -0.31 7.53
CA THR A 34 17.71 -0.60 6.80
C THR A 34 17.60 -0.07 5.38
N ALA A 35 18.56 0.77 4.98
CA ALA A 35 18.70 1.21 3.59
C ALA A 35 19.03 0.03 2.67
N PHE A 36 18.57 0.08 1.42
CA PHE A 36 18.68 -1.03 0.48
C PHE A 36 20.14 -1.50 0.31
N ASP A 37 21.08 -0.60 -0.02
CA ASP A 37 22.48 -0.97 -0.24
C ASP A 37 23.16 -1.51 1.03
N ALA A 38 22.85 -0.92 2.19
CA ALA A 38 23.37 -1.35 3.48
C ALA A 38 22.95 -2.79 3.85
N ALA A 39 21.84 -3.29 3.30
CA ALA A 39 21.42 -4.68 3.50
C ALA A 39 22.34 -5.70 2.80
N PHE A 40 23.19 -5.26 1.86
CA PHE A 40 24.02 -6.13 1.03
C PHE A 40 25.54 -5.89 1.15
N GLU A 41 25.99 -4.88 1.90
CA GLU A 41 27.41 -4.49 2.03
C GLU A 41 28.32 -5.54 2.73
N LYS A 42 27.77 -6.57 3.39
CA LYS A 42 28.54 -7.61 4.08
C LYS A 42 28.70 -8.93 3.30
N LYS A 43 28.82 -8.86 1.97
CA LYS A 43 29.21 -10.02 1.16
C LYS A 43 30.71 -10.05 0.90
#